data_AF-A0A947VIP9-F1
#
_entry.id   AF-A0A947VIP9-F1
#
_cell.length_a   1.000
_cell.length_b   1.000
_cell.length_c   1.000
_cell.angle_alpha   90.00
_cell.angle_beta   90.00
_cell.angle_gamma   90.00
#
_symmetry.space_group_name_H-M   'P 1'
#
loop_
_entity.id
_entity.type
_entity.pdbx_description
1 polymer ?
#
loop_
_entity_poly.entity_id
_entity_poly.type
_entity_poly.pdbx_seq_one_letter_code
_entity_poly.pdbx_strand_id
1 'polypeptide(L)'
;MIELEPGNTLEINLKEDSQGRDRVMLALQAQGCVLDLTPHQARVLATELIMAVNRAEVRSNLRHSQNNMVRGGPSTEQKRGLFHQAFAK
;
A
#
# COMPACT_ATOMS: atom_id res chain seq x y z
N MET A 1 -16.88 -11.73 -4.05
CA MET A 1 -15.96 -12.45 -4.95
C MET A 1 -14.89 -11.46 -5.38
N ILE A 2 -13.61 -11.82 -5.22
CA ILE A 2 -12.46 -10.95 -5.52
C ILE A 2 -11.68 -11.61 -6.66
N GLU A 3 -11.50 -10.90 -7.76
CA GLU A 3 -10.64 -11.33 -8.87
C GLU A 3 -9.17 -11.15 -8.49
N LEU A 4 -8.39 -12.21 -8.69
CA LEU A 4 -6.96 -12.30 -8.42
C LEU A 4 -6.24 -12.58 -9.73
N GLU A 5 -5.13 -11.90 -10.00
CA GLU A 5 -4.31 -12.16 -11.18
C GLU A 5 -3.52 -13.49 -11.03
N PRO A 6 -3.45 -14.35 -12.07
CA PRO A 6 -4.04 -14.22 -13.41
C PRO A 6 -5.41 -14.92 -13.49
N GLY A 7 -6.51 -14.17 -13.37
CA GLY A 7 -7.88 -14.67 -13.57
C GLY A 7 -8.41 -15.69 -12.56
N ASN A 8 -7.78 -15.82 -11.38
CA ASN A 8 -8.30 -16.62 -10.29
C ASN A 8 -9.38 -15.85 -9.52
N THR A 9 -10.26 -16.55 -8.81
CA THR A 9 -11.23 -15.88 -7.94
C THR A 9 -11.18 -16.39 -6.52
N LEU A 10 -11.14 -15.43 -5.59
CA LEU A 10 -11.29 -15.63 -4.17
C LEU A 10 -12.75 -15.38 -3.77
N GLU A 11 -13.43 -16.42 -3.35
CA GLU A 11 -14.74 -16.31 -2.74
C GLU A 11 -14.62 -16.21 -1.22
N ILE A 12 -15.50 -15.42 -0.62
CA ILE A 12 -15.61 -15.28 0.84
C ILE A 12 -17.08 -15.52 1.18
N ASN A 13 -17.34 -16.51 2.01
CA ASN A 13 -18.69 -16.93 2.38
C ASN A 13 -18.80 -17.08 3.90
N LEU A 14 -19.95 -16.71 4.46
CA LEU A 14 -20.31 -17.06 5.84
C LEU A 14 -21.12 -18.35 5.81
N LYS A 15 -20.74 -19.31 6.65
CA LYS A 15 -21.44 -20.59 6.83
C LYS A 15 -21.57 -20.91 8.31
N GLU A 16 -22.46 -21.83 8.66
CA GLU A 16 -22.50 -22.43 9.99
C GLU A 16 -21.78 -23.78 9.99
N ASP A 17 -21.07 -24.09 11.08
CA ASP A 17 -20.54 -25.43 11.33
C ASP A 17 -21.62 -26.39 11.86
N SER A 18 -21.25 -27.65 12.10
CA SER A 18 -22.17 -28.67 12.62
C SER A 18 -22.69 -28.38 14.04
N GLN A 19 -22.15 -27.37 14.72
CA GLN A 19 -22.58 -26.91 16.04
C GLN A 19 -23.37 -25.59 15.96
N GLY A 20 -23.70 -25.12 14.74
CA GLY A 20 -24.43 -23.87 14.51
C GLY A 20 -23.58 -22.62 14.75
N ARG A 21 -22.23 -22.73 14.71
CA ARG A 21 -21.35 -21.58 14.89
C ARG A 21 -20.93 -21.01 13.55
N ASP A 22 -20.88 -19.70 13.48
CA ASP A 22 -20.39 -18.99 12.30
C ASP A 22 -18.94 -19.36 11.95
N ARG A 23 -18.71 -19.56 10.66
CA ARG A 23 -17.44 -19.85 10.01
C ARG A 23 -17.30 -18.99 8.76
N VAL A 24 -16.14 -18.39 8.58
CA VAL A 24 -15.80 -17.62 7.39
C VAL A 24 -14.95 -18.50 6.49
N MET A 25 -15.51 -18.86 5.34
CA MET A 25 -14.86 -19.69 4.32
C MET A 25 -14.26 -18.80 3.24
N LEU A 26 -12.96 -18.95 2.99
CA LEU A 26 -12.26 -18.35 1.86
C LEU A 26 -11.87 -19.44 0.89
N ALA A 27 -12.27 -19.35 -0.37
CA ALA A 27 -12.00 -20.37 -1.37
C ALA A 27 -11.31 -19.77 -2.60
N LEU A 28 -10.12 -20.26 -2.94
CA LEU A 28 -9.50 -20.01 -4.25
C LEU A 28 -10.03 -21.04 -5.24
N GLN A 29 -10.94 -20.60 -6.11
CA GLN A 29 -11.67 -21.48 -7.03
C GLN A 29 -10.75 -22.34 -7.91
N ALA A 30 -9.68 -21.76 -8.46
CA ALA A 30 -8.80 -22.44 -9.41
C ALA A 30 -7.91 -23.52 -8.77
N GLN A 31 -7.73 -23.50 -7.44
CA GLN A 31 -6.72 -24.30 -6.75
C GLN A 31 -7.33 -25.31 -5.77
N GLY A 32 -8.66 -25.30 -5.60
CA GLY A 32 -9.33 -26.13 -4.60
C GLY A 32 -8.89 -25.84 -3.16
N CYS A 33 -8.21 -24.71 -2.94
CA CYS A 33 -7.71 -24.31 -1.63
C CYS A 33 -8.81 -23.58 -0.88
N VAL A 34 -9.17 -24.11 0.28
CA VAL A 34 -10.22 -23.56 1.15
C VAL A 34 -9.66 -23.33 2.53
N LEU A 35 -9.82 -22.10 3.03
CA LEU A 35 -9.58 -21.75 4.42
C LEU A 35 -10.92 -21.63 5.13
N ASP A 36 -11.13 -22.47 6.12
CA ASP A 36 -12.27 -22.39 7.03
C ASP A 36 -11.80 -21.73 8.33
N LEU A 37 -12.27 -20.51 8.59
CA LEU A 37 -11.82 -19.68 9.70
C LEU A 37 -12.95 -19.42 10.70
N THR A 38 -12.59 -19.33 11.99
CA THR A 38 -13.46 -18.67 12.97
C THR A 38 -13.60 -17.17 12.63
N PRO A 39 -14.67 -16.50 13.11
CA PRO A 39 -14.82 -15.05 12.95
C PRO A 39 -13.63 -14.26 13.52
N HIS A 40 -13.02 -14.75 14.62
CA HIS A 40 -11.84 -14.12 15.20
C HIS A 40 -10.62 -14.24 14.28
N GLN A 41 -10.34 -15.43 13.74
CA GLN A 41 -9.22 -15.64 12.80
C GLN A 41 -9.39 -14.82 11.52
N ALA A 42 -10.60 -14.78 10.96
CA ALA A 42 -10.90 -13.97 9.78
C ALA A 42 -10.66 -12.47 10.05
N ARG A 43 -11.01 -11.99 11.25
CA ARG A 43 -10.75 -10.59 11.66
C ARG A 43 -9.25 -10.29 11.76
N VAL A 44 -8.47 -11.20 12.36
CA VAL A 44 -7.01 -11.05 12.43
C VAL A 44 -6.40 -11.02 11.03
N LEU A 45 -6.81 -11.95 10.15
CA LEU A 45 -6.37 -11.98 8.76
C LEU A 45 -6.69 -10.68 8.01
N ALA A 46 -7.92 -10.16 8.14
CA ALA A 46 -8.32 -8.91 7.52
C ALA A 46 -7.48 -7.72 8.02
N THR A 47 -7.16 -7.70 9.32
CA THR A 47 -6.32 -6.66 9.92
C THR A 47 -4.92 -6.69 9.32
N GLU A 48 -4.30 -7.87 9.22
CA GLU A 48 -2.97 -8.02 8.62
C GLU A 48 -2.95 -7.62 7.13
N LEU A 49 -4.00 -7.93 6.38
CA LEU A 49 -4.14 -7.50 4.99
C LEU A 49 -4.17 -5.96 4.89
N ILE A 50 -4.99 -5.29 5.70
CA ILE A 50 -5.04 -3.82 5.75
C ILE A 50 -3.68 -3.24 6.13
N MET A 51 -3.01 -3.81 7.12
CA MET A 51 -1.68 -3.36 7.54
C MET A 51 -0.63 -3.53 6.43
N ALA A 52 -0.68 -4.64 5.68
CA ALA A 52 0.22 -4.85 4.55
C ALA A 52 -0.01 -3.81 3.44
N VAL A 53 -1.27 -3.48 3.13
CA VAL A 53 -1.64 -2.44 2.17
C VAL A 53 -1.10 -1.09 2.62
N ASN A 54 -1.39 -0.67 3.85
CA ASN A 54 -0.90 0.59 4.40
C ASN A 54 0.63 0.70 4.33
N ARG A 55 1.36 -0.39 4.66
CA ARG A 55 2.83 -0.42 4.54
C ARG A 55 3.30 -0.23 3.09
N ALA A 56 2.63 -0.84 2.12
CA ALA A 56 2.98 -0.73 0.71
C ALA A 56 2.76 0.70 0.18
N GLU A 57 1.65 1.34 0.55
CA GLU A 57 1.32 2.71 0.17
C GLU A 57 2.30 3.72 0.76
N VAL A 58 2.61 3.61 2.06
CA VAL A 58 3.62 4.45 2.72
C VAL A 58 4.96 4.34 2.01
N ARG A 59 5.39 3.12 1.67
CA ARG A 59 6.64 2.89 0.92
C ARG A 59 6.62 3.56 -0.45
N SER A 60 5.50 3.50 -1.16
CA SER A 60 5.33 4.18 -2.46
C SER A 60 5.44 5.70 -2.29
N ASN A 61 4.72 6.28 -1.32
CA ASN A 61 4.70 7.72 -1.07
C ASN A 61 6.08 8.25 -0.70
N LEU A 62 6.82 7.53 0.14
CA LEU A 62 8.19 7.89 0.52
C LEU A 62 9.15 7.86 -0.66
N ARG A 63 9.04 6.88 -1.56
CA ARG A 63 9.85 6.83 -2.79
C ARG A 63 9.57 8.02 -3.71
N HIS A 64 8.31 8.40 -3.89
CA HIS A 64 7.94 9.59 -4.66
C HIS A 64 8.46 10.88 -4.01
N SER A 65 8.40 10.99 -2.68
CA SER A 65 8.94 12.13 -1.94
C SER A 65 10.47 12.26 -2.06
N GLN A 66 11.20 11.14 -2.08
CA GLN A 66 12.66 11.17 -2.28
C GLN A 66 13.03 11.64 -3.70
N ASN A 67 12.32 11.18 -4.74
CA ASN A 67 12.55 11.63 -6.11
C ASN A 67 12.26 13.13 -6.33
N ASN A 68 11.30 13.72 -5.61
CA ASN A 68 11.05 15.16 -5.67
C ASN A 68 12.11 16.00 -4.93
N MET A 69 12.73 15.49 -3.86
CA MET A 69 13.79 16.21 -3.14
C MET A 69 15.16 16.14 -3.82
N VAL A 70 15.44 15.12 -4.64
CA VAL A 70 16.72 15.00 -5.37
C VAL A 70 16.78 15.91 -6.62
N ARG A 71 15.64 16.42 -7.11
CA ARG A 71 15.58 17.37 -8.24
C ARG A 71 15.60 18.85 -7.82
N GLY A 72 15.62 19.13 -6.52
CA GLY A 72 15.76 20.48 -5.96
C GLY A 72 17.21 20.87 -5.70
N GLY A 73 18.12 20.62 -6.65
CA GLY A 73 19.40 21.33 -6.65
C GLY A 73 19.13 22.80 -6.97
N PRO A 74 19.60 23.78 -6.17
CA PRO A 74 19.30 25.17 -6.42
C PRO A 74 19.86 25.53 -7.79
N SER A 75 18.99 25.97 -8.70
CA SER A 75 19.39 26.88 -9.76
C SER A 75 19.85 28.16 -9.08
N THR A 76 21.11 28.18 -8.62
CA THR A 76 21.81 29.41 -8.30
C THR A 76 21.85 30.20 -9.58
N GLU A 77 20.88 31.09 -9.73
CA GLU A 77 20.91 32.21 -10.64
C GLU A 77 22.29 32.85 -10.54
N GLN A 78 23.10 32.68 -11.58
CA GLN A 78 24.27 33.53 -11.82
C GLN A 78 23.77 34.92 -12.24
N LYS A 79 22.97 35.58 -11.41
CA LYS A 79 22.87 37.04 -11.40
C LYS A 79 24.03 37.54 -10.56
N ARG A 80 25.22 37.56 -11.18
CA ARG A 80 26.33 38.40 -10.71
C ARG A 80 25.82 39.83 -10.71
N GLY A 81 25.41 40.28 -9.53
CA GLY A 81 25.00 41.64 -9.26
C GLY A 81 26.09 42.60 -9.69
N LEU A 82 25.73 43.43 -10.66
CA LEU A 82 26.32 44.74 -10.90
C LEU A 82 26.22 45.55 -9.61
N PHE A 83 27.23 45.45 -8.74
CA PHE A 83 27.44 46.45 -7.70
C PHE A 83 28.42 47.49 -8.22
N HIS A 84 27.82 48.59 -8.68
CA HIS A 84 28.41 49.89 -8.84
C HIS A 84 28.97 50.44 -7.52
N GLN A 85 30.07 51.20 -7.64
CA GLN A 85 30.56 52.35 -6.87
C GLN A 85 31.98 52.12 -6.35
N ALA A 86 33.02 52.72 -6.93
CA ALA A 86 33.36 54.16 -7.04
C ALA A 86 33.92 54.75 -5.73
N PHE A 87 35.05 55.47 -5.88
CA PHE A 87 35.85 56.25 -4.91
C PHE A 87 36.75 55.42 -3.98
N ALA A 88 38.01 55.72 -3.67
CA ALA A 88 39.03 56.75 -3.96
C ALA A 88 40.37 56.11 -3.44
N LYS A 89 41.61 56.53 -3.69
CA LYS A 89 42.26 57.78 -4.06
C LYS A 89 43.69 57.43 -4.50
#